data_AF-A0A8C7Q3G2-F1
#
_entry.id   AF-A0A8C7Q3G2-F1
#
_cell.length_a   1.000
_cell.length_b   1.000
_cell.length_c   1.000
_cell.angle_alpha   90.00
_cell.angle_beta   90.00
_cell.angle_gamma   90.00
#
_symmetry.space_group_name_H-M   'P 1'
#
loop_
_entity.id
_entity.type
_entity.pdbx_description
1 polymer ?
#
loop_
_entity_poly.entity_id
_entity_poly.type
_entity_poly.pdbx_seq_one_letter_code
_entity_poly.pdbx_strand_id
1 'polypeptide(L)'
;MSAVKHHSDTGLYYDRYLREVIEVLETDPHFREKLQTANTEDIKNGRLSKELDLVGHHVRTRLDELKRQEVSRLRMLLKAKLDSLQMDHASLLKQFEHLDPHNQNTFEAKDLELLISTATKDLENYDAERHDEFKRYEMLKEHERREYLKGLDQEKREKEEKRMEELKDKHRKHPKVNAPGSVAQLREVWEETDGLDPTEFNPKTFFKLHDANGDGVLDEQELEALFAKELEKVYDPKNEEDDMMEMEEERLRMREHVMKNVDINQDRLVSLEEFLKSTDKKEFNNPKEWDTLDDTKPVFTEAELQRFEAELHTKEEELGRRAESLRQEQDLLKERGKALEAQRREYQQAVLEMSQRKEKQAVEGQPPTGPNGELQFHQEMQKLEDQGKRDR
;
A
#
# COMPACT_ATOMS: atom_id res chain seq x y z
N MET A 1 -36.84 -9.64 -3.48
CA MET A 1 -35.54 -10.18 -3.93
C MET A 1 -34.57 -9.02 -3.86
N SER A 2 -33.63 -9.06 -2.92
CA SER A 2 -32.68 -7.98 -2.70
C SER A 2 -31.69 -7.98 -3.86
N ALA A 3 -31.65 -6.92 -4.65
CA ALA A 3 -30.58 -6.71 -5.59
C ALA A 3 -29.33 -6.42 -4.76
N VAL A 4 -28.40 -7.38 -4.73
CA VAL A 4 -27.03 -7.09 -4.30
C VAL A 4 -26.45 -6.25 -5.44
N LYS A 5 -26.42 -4.93 -5.28
CA LYS A 5 -25.62 -4.09 -6.15
C LYS A 5 -24.16 -4.40 -5.81
N HIS A 6 -23.47 -5.08 -6.72
CA HIS A 6 -22.03 -5.14 -6.64
C HIS A 6 -21.53 -3.73 -6.96
N HIS A 7 -21.08 -2.99 -5.95
CA HIS A 7 -20.34 -1.75 -6.19
C HIS A 7 -19.04 -2.12 -6.94
N SER A 8 -18.66 -1.39 -7.98
CA SER A 8 -17.41 -1.59 -8.74
C SER A 8 -16.18 -1.35 -7.88
N ASP A 9 -15.05 -1.98 -8.22
CA ASP A 9 -13.79 -1.75 -7.52
C ASP A 9 -13.11 -0.49 -7.97
N THR A 10 -13.13 0.51 -7.08
CA THR A 10 -12.59 1.84 -7.34
C THR A 10 -11.06 1.88 -7.37
N GLY A 11 -10.38 0.77 -7.05
CA GLY A 11 -8.92 0.69 -7.02
C GLY A 11 -8.27 1.38 -5.80
N LEU A 12 -9.08 1.95 -4.91
CA LEU A 12 -8.63 2.58 -3.67
C LEU A 12 -8.26 1.52 -2.61
N TYR A 13 -7.22 1.77 -1.81
CA TYR A 13 -6.78 0.84 -0.76
C TYR A 13 -7.77 0.68 0.42
N TYR A 14 -8.80 1.50 0.46
CA TYR A 14 -9.92 1.49 1.41
C TYR A 14 -11.27 1.34 0.71
N ASP A 15 -11.27 0.96 -0.57
CA ASP A 15 -12.47 0.73 -1.37
C ASP A 15 -13.47 -0.20 -0.65
N ARG A 16 -13.00 -1.32 -0.10
CA ARG A 16 -13.85 -2.23 0.68
C ARG A 16 -14.59 -1.51 1.81
N TYR A 17 -13.87 -0.68 2.57
CA TYR A 17 -14.45 0.08 3.67
C TYR A 17 -15.48 1.10 3.17
N LEU A 18 -15.16 1.81 2.08
CA LEU A 18 -16.08 2.73 1.41
C LEU A 18 -17.38 2.02 0.99
N ARG A 19 -17.27 0.87 0.32
CA ARG A 19 -18.44 0.08 -0.12
C ARG A 19 -19.26 -0.43 1.04
N GLU A 20 -18.64 -1.01 2.07
CA GLU A 20 -19.36 -1.51 3.25
C GLU A 20 -20.10 -0.39 4.00
N VAL A 21 -19.50 0.80 4.08
CA VAL A 21 -20.15 1.99 4.65
C VAL A 21 -21.36 2.41 3.81
N ILE A 22 -21.21 2.48 2.48
CA ILE A 22 -22.30 2.84 1.56
C ILE A 22 -23.43 1.80 1.65
N GLU A 23 -23.12 0.51 1.61
CA GLU A 23 -24.12 -0.58 1.70
C GLU A 23 -24.94 -0.46 2.99
N VAL A 24 -24.28 -0.22 4.12
CA VAL A 24 -24.93 -0.02 5.41
C VAL A 24 -25.79 1.23 5.42
N LEU A 25 -25.31 2.34 4.87
CA LEU A 25 -26.08 3.59 4.74
C LEU A 25 -27.30 3.42 3.83
N GLU A 26 -27.16 2.67 2.74
CA GLU A 26 -28.27 2.38 1.84
C GLU A 26 -29.35 1.55 2.52
N THR A 27 -29.08 0.81 3.61
CA THR A 27 -30.16 0.08 4.33
C THR A 27 -31.20 1.00 4.94
N ASP A 28 -30.87 2.27 5.21
CA ASP A 28 -31.79 3.29 5.71
C ASP A 28 -32.56 3.96 4.55
N PRO A 29 -33.91 3.88 4.50
CA PRO A 29 -34.67 4.43 3.39
C PRO A 29 -34.53 5.95 3.21
N HIS A 30 -34.43 6.70 4.32
CA HIS A 30 -34.29 8.17 4.28
C HIS A 30 -32.93 8.54 3.71
N PHE A 31 -31.87 7.89 4.22
CA PHE A 31 -30.52 8.15 3.75
C PHE A 31 -30.33 7.71 2.29
N ARG A 32 -30.91 6.58 1.88
CA ARG A 32 -30.87 6.11 0.49
C ARG A 32 -31.48 7.12 -0.49
N GLU A 33 -32.63 7.71 -0.16
CA GLU A 33 -33.25 8.73 -1.00
C GLU A 33 -32.36 9.98 -1.11
N LYS A 34 -31.75 10.40 0.00
CA LYS A 34 -30.78 11.50 0.01
C LYS A 34 -29.54 11.19 -0.82
N LEU A 35 -29.02 9.97 -0.74
CA LEU A 35 -27.87 9.54 -1.54
C LEU A 35 -28.18 9.56 -3.05
N GLN A 36 -29.38 9.12 -3.46
CA GLN A 36 -29.80 9.09 -4.86
C GLN A 36 -30.13 10.46 -5.45
N THR A 37 -30.54 11.41 -4.61
CA THR A 37 -30.94 12.76 -5.03
C THR A 37 -29.85 13.81 -4.82
N ALA A 38 -28.78 13.47 -4.11
CA ALA A 38 -27.67 14.37 -3.86
C ALA A 38 -26.86 14.60 -5.14
N ASN A 39 -26.58 15.86 -5.43
CA ASN A 39 -25.65 16.24 -6.49
C ASN A 39 -24.20 16.05 -6.00
N THR A 40 -23.27 15.89 -6.94
CA THR A 40 -21.82 15.77 -6.66
C THR A 40 -21.30 16.88 -5.75
N GLU A 41 -21.77 18.11 -5.92
CA GLU A 41 -21.42 19.26 -5.07
C GLU A 41 -21.95 19.14 -3.64
N ASP A 42 -23.13 18.56 -3.43
CA ASP A 42 -23.72 18.33 -2.10
C ASP A 42 -23.05 17.18 -1.34
N ILE A 43 -22.49 16.23 -2.10
CA ILE A 43 -21.65 15.15 -1.60
C ILE A 43 -20.28 15.72 -1.17
N LYS A 44 -19.66 16.56 -2.01
CA LYS A 44 -18.37 17.22 -1.74
C LYS A 44 -18.41 18.23 -0.59
N ASN A 45 -19.52 18.95 -0.41
CA ASN A 45 -19.62 20.03 0.59
C ASN A 45 -20.08 19.57 1.99
N GLY A 46 -20.16 18.24 2.23
CA GLY A 46 -20.48 17.67 3.54
C GLY A 46 -21.95 17.83 3.97
N ARG A 47 -22.86 18.22 3.06
CA ARG A 47 -24.30 18.28 3.39
C ARG A 47 -24.88 16.90 3.63
N LEU A 48 -24.50 15.91 2.83
CA LEU A 48 -24.93 14.53 2.98
C LEU A 48 -24.53 13.95 4.35
N SER A 49 -23.34 14.32 4.83
CA SER A 49 -22.81 13.85 6.11
C SER A 49 -23.66 14.26 7.32
N LYS A 50 -24.40 15.38 7.23
CA LYS A 50 -25.29 15.85 8.31
C LYS A 50 -26.57 15.03 8.42
N GLU A 51 -26.99 14.36 7.35
CA GLU A 51 -28.15 13.47 7.38
C GLU A 51 -27.88 12.20 8.20
N LEU A 52 -26.61 11.91 8.52
CA LEU A 52 -26.20 10.79 9.36
C LEU A 52 -26.78 10.85 10.78
N ASP A 53 -27.12 12.04 11.27
CA ASP A 53 -27.78 12.24 12.58
C ASP A 53 -29.23 11.73 12.60
N LEU A 54 -29.86 11.59 11.43
CA LEU A 54 -31.25 11.14 11.29
C LEU A 54 -31.37 9.63 11.05
N VAL A 55 -30.23 8.97 10.83
CA VAL A 55 -30.15 7.54 10.53
C VAL A 55 -30.47 6.68 11.75
N GLY A 56 -31.14 5.55 11.53
CA GLY A 56 -31.51 4.63 12.61
C GLY A 56 -30.32 4.12 13.45
N HIS A 57 -30.56 3.90 14.75
CA HIS A 57 -29.55 3.43 15.70
C HIS A 57 -28.82 2.13 15.26
N HIS A 58 -29.54 1.22 14.61
CA HIS A 58 -28.97 -0.05 14.13
C HIS A 58 -27.92 0.17 13.03
N VAL A 59 -28.16 1.13 12.12
CA VAL A 59 -27.20 1.54 11.09
C VAL A 59 -26.00 2.23 11.72
N ARG A 60 -26.21 3.18 12.65
CA ARG A 60 -25.13 3.81 13.43
C ARG A 60 -24.23 2.80 14.14
N THR A 61 -24.82 1.82 14.82
CA THR A 61 -24.07 0.76 15.52
C THR A 61 -23.20 -0.05 14.54
N ARG A 62 -23.72 -0.30 13.33
CA ARG A 62 -23.00 -1.04 12.29
C ARG A 62 -21.86 -0.22 11.69
N LEU A 63 -22.08 1.08 11.43
CA LEU A 63 -21.03 1.99 10.96
C LEU A 63 -19.89 2.14 11.98
N ASP A 64 -20.21 2.22 13.26
CA ASP A 64 -19.23 2.23 14.35
C ASP A 64 -18.37 0.94 14.35
N GLU A 65 -19.00 -0.21 14.08
CA GLU A 65 -18.30 -1.49 13.97
C GLU A 65 -17.34 -1.49 12.77
N LEU A 66 -17.81 -1.07 11.59
CA LEU A 66 -16.99 -0.97 10.38
C LEU A 66 -15.78 -0.05 10.60
N LYS A 67 -15.98 1.12 11.21
CA LYS A 67 -14.87 2.03 11.53
C LYS A 67 -13.83 1.38 12.44
N ARG A 68 -14.25 0.67 13.49
CA ARG A 68 -13.32 -0.04 14.39
C ARG A 68 -12.55 -1.14 13.66
N GLN A 69 -13.20 -1.85 12.74
CA GLN A 69 -12.55 -2.86 11.91
C GLN A 69 -11.49 -2.23 10.99
N GLU A 70 -11.82 -1.11 10.34
CA GLU A 70 -10.89 -0.41 9.45
C GLU A 70 -9.70 0.18 10.22
N VAL A 71 -9.93 0.83 11.36
CA VAL A 71 -8.85 1.31 12.23
C VAL A 71 -7.96 0.15 12.69
N SER A 72 -8.54 -1.01 13.01
CA SER A 72 -7.76 -2.19 13.40
C SER A 72 -6.92 -2.73 12.25
N ARG A 73 -7.47 -2.76 11.03
CA ARG A 73 -6.75 -3.12 9.79
C ARG A 73 -5.57 -2.20 9.56
N LEU A 74 -5.78 -0.89 9.60
CA LEU A 74 -4.72 0.11 9.38
C LEU A 74 -3.63 0.04 10.45
N ARG A 75 -3.98 -0.22 11.72
CA ARG A 75 -2.99 -0.44 12.79
C ARG A 75 -2.13 -1.68 12.54
N MET A 76 -2.72 -2.78 12.07
CA MET A 76 -1.96 -3.98 11.71
C MET A 76 -1.03 -3.71 10.53
N LEU A 77 -1.52 -2.96 9.53
CA LEU A 77 -0.75 -2.58 8.35
C LEU A 77 0.45 -1.68 8.73
N LEU A 78 0.21 -0.70 9.60
CA LEU A 78 1.27 0.16 10.16
C LEU A 78 2.29 -0.65 10.94
N LYS A 79 1.84 -1.60 11.77
CA LYS A 79 2.75 -2.48 12.53
C LYS A 79 3.61 -3.34 11.60
N ALA A 80 3.00 -3.98 10.60
CA ALA A 80 3.72 -4.80 9.63
C ALA A 80 4.76 -3.99 8.84
N LYS A 81 4.43 -2.75 8.45
CA LYS A 81 5.36 -1.84 7.76
C LYS A 81 6.46 -1.29 8.68
N LEU A 82 6.16 -1.08 9.96
CA LEU A 82 7.18 -0.70 10.96
C LEU A 82 8.20 -1.83 11.14
N ASP A 83 7.74 -3.07 11.14
CA ASP A 83 8.60 -4.26 11.26
C ASP A 83 9.46 -4.51 10.00
N SER A 84 9.11 -3.95 8.83
CA SER A 84 9.80 -4.17 7.55
C SER A 84 10.90 -3.15 7.18
N LEU A 85 11.22 -2.18 8.05
CA LEU A 85 12.30 -1.17 7.88
C LEU A 85 12.28 -0.29 6.60
N GLN A 86 11.37 -0.52 5.65
CA GLN A 86 11.12 0.35 4.50
C GLN A 86 10.15 1.46 4.92
N MET A 87 10.69 2.58 5.39
CA MET A 87 9.88 3.69 5.90
C MET A 87 9.79 4.84 4.89
N ASP A 88 8.62 5.01 4.30
CA ASP A 88 8.16 6.33 3.89
C ASP A 88 6.98 6.73 4.78
N HIS A 89 7.24 7.66 5.71
CA HIS A 89 6.24 8.14 6.65
C HIS A 89 5.12 8.91 5.96
N ALA A 90 5.38 9.53 4.81
CA ALA A 90 4.40 10.32 4.08
C ALA A 90 3.33 9.43 3.43
N SER A 91 3.73 8.36 2.72
CA SER A 91 2.80 7.39 2.15
C SER A 91 1.98 6.64 3.20
N LEU A 92 2.52 6.43 4.40
CA LEU A 92 1.77 5.85 5.52
C LEU A 92 0.70 6.79 6.05
N LEU A 93 0.99 8.09 6.18
CA LEU A 93 0.00 9.07 6.67
C LEU A 93 -1.15 9.27 5.69
N LYS A 94 -0.86 9.22 4.37
CA LYS A 94 -1.89 9.20 3.33
C LYS A 94 -2.94 8.10 3.58
N GLN A 95 -2.53 6.93 4.06
CA GLN A 95 -3.42 5.79 4.32
C GLN A 95 -4.47 6.02 5.43
N PHE A 96 -4.39 7.12 6.18
CA PHE A 96 -5.33 7.46 7.24
C PHE A 96 -6.17 8.72 6.93
N GLU A 97 -6.01 9.33 5.75
CA GLU A 97 -6.70 10.59 5.41
C GLU A 97 -8.23 10.44 5.35
N HIS A 98 -8.76 9.24 5.15
CA HIS A 98 -10.20 8.95 5.07
C HIS A 98 -10.89 8.74 6.42
N LEU A 99 -10.18 8.90 7.56
CA LEU A 99 -10.72 8.70 8.92
C LEU A 99 -10.41 9.89 9.83
N ASP A 100 -11.30 10.21 10.78
CA ASP A 100 -11.01 11.24 11.78
C ASP A 100 -9.95 10.77 12.80
N PRO A 101 -8.76 11.39 12.88
CA PRO A 101 -7.72 10.97 13.82
C PRO A 101 -8.10 11.16 15.29
N HIS A 102 -9.03 12.09 15.56
CA HIS A 102 -9.46 12.48 16.91
C HIS A 102 -10.54 11.57 17.49
N ASN A 103 -11.21 10.77 16.66
CA ASN A 103 -12.24 9.85 17.07
C ASN A 103 -12.04 8.51 16.36
N GLN A 104 -11.69 7.45 17.09
CA GLN A 104 -11.35 6.15 16.47
C GLN A 104 -12.43 5.09 16.64
N ASN A 105 -13.48 5.37 17.42
CA ASN A 105 -14.41 4.34 17.89
C ASN A 105 -15.85 4.50 17.43
N THR A 106 -16.30 5.72 17.10
CA THR A 106 -17.64 6.00 16.57
C THR A 106 -17.54 6.65 15.19
N PHE A 107 -18.45 6.28 14.29
CA PHE A 107 -18.53 6.82 12.94
C PHE A 107 -19.49 8.01 12.93
N GLU A 108 -18.92 9.21 12.76
CA GLU A 108 -19.64 10.48 12.80
C GLU A 108 -19.74 11.12 11.42
N ALA A 109 -20.52 12.21 11.32
CA ALA A 109 -20.66 12.98 10.08
C ALA A 109 -19.30 13.36 9.48
N LYS A 110 -18.33 13.73 10.31
CA LYS A 110 -16.97 14.07 9.88
C LYS A 110 -16.23 12.89 9.23
N ASP A 111 -16.46 11.66 9.68
CA ASP A 111 -15.86 10.47 9.06
C ASP A 111 -16.44 10.22 7.68
N LEU A 112 -17.75 10.37 7.53
CA LEU A 112 -18.40 10.25 6.23
C LEU A 112 -17.93 11.36 5.26
N GLU A 113 -17.77 12.59 5.77
CA GLU A 113 -17.23 13.71 5.00
C GLU A 113 -15.79 13.45 4.55
N LEU A 114 -14.91 13.01 5.46
CA LEU A 114 -13.52 12.64 5.13
C LEU A 114 -13.48 11.46 4.15
N LEU A 115 -14.24 10.40 4.40
CA LEU A 115 -14.28 9.22 3.53
C LEU A 115 -14.69 9.57 2.10
N ILE A 116 -15.76 10.36 1.94
CA ILE A 116 -16.26 10.80 0.64
C ILE A 116 -15.28 11.77 -0.03
N SER A 117 -14.81 12.78 0.70
CA SER A 117 -13.91 13.80 0.13
C SER A 117 -12.57 13.22 -0.29
N THR A 118 -11.98 12.35 0.53
CA THR A 118 -10.75 11.62 0.21
C THR A 118 -10.99 10.65 -0.94
N ALA A 119 -12.07 9.86 -0.95
CA ALA A 119 -12.40 9.01 -2.10
C ALA A 119 -12.55 9.81 -3.40
N THR A 120 -13.21 10.97 -3.34
CA THR A 120 -13.41 11.81 -4.53
C THR A 120 -12.08 12.38 -5.02
N LYS A 121 -11.26 12.91 -4.12
CA LYS A 121 -9.93 13.45 -4.44
C LYS A 121 -9.00 12.36 -4.98
N ASP A 122 -8.97 11.20 -4.33
CA ASP A 122 -8.08 10.10 -4.72
C ASP A 122 -8.51 9.53 -6.07
N LEU A 123 -9.82 9.42 -6.33
CA LEU A 123 -10.32 9.00 -7.65
C LEU A 123 -10.02 10.03 -8.74
N GLU A 124 -10.14 11.33 -8.46
CA GLU A 124 -9.81 12.39 -9.40
C GLU A 124 -8.31 12.41 -9.76
N ASN A 125 -7.44 11.97 -8.83
CA ASN A 125 -5.99 11.99 -9.02
C ASN A 125 -5.38 10.60 -9.29
N TYR A 126 -6.17 9.52 -9.27
CA TYR A 126 -5.68 8.14 -9.32
C TYR A 126 -4.78 7.90 -10.53
N ASP A 127 -5.29 8.25 -11.71
CA ASP A 127 -4.58 8.08 -12.99
C ASP A 127 -3.31 8.93 -13.05
N ALA A 128 -3.40 10.17 -12.58
CA ALA A 128 -2.25 11.08 -12.54
C ALA A 128 -1.15 10.61 -11.58
N GLU A 129 -1.51 10.10 -10.39
CA GLU A 129 -0.55 9.54 -9.44
C GLU A 129 0.12 8.29 -10.02
N ARG A 130 -0.65 7.42 -10.70
CA ARG A 130 -0.11 6.23 -11.38
C ARG A 130 0.90 6.59 -12.49
N HIS A 131 0.59 7.58 -13.32
CA HIS A 131 1.54 8.07 -14.34
C HIS A 131 2.83 8.64 -13.71
N ASP A 132 2.73 9.33 -12.58
CA ASP A 132 3.90 9.84 -11.87
C ASP A 132 4.73 8.72 -11.22
N GLU A 133 4.09 7.65 -10.73
CA GLU A 133 4.78 6.44 -10.28
C GLU A 133 5.52 5.75 -11.43
N PHE A 134 4.86 5.56 -12.57
CA PHE A 134 5.48 4.99 -13.77
C PHE A 134 6.65 5.84 -14.27
N LYS A 135 6.51 7.17 -14.28
CA LYS A 135 7.60 8.10 -14.62
C LYS A 135 8.80 7.94 -13.68
N ARG A 136 8.58 7.78 -12.38
CA ARG A 136 9.67 7.52 -11.41
C ARG A 136 10.31 6.16 -11.64
N TYR A 137 9.52 5.14 -11.97
CA TYR A 137 10.01 3.83 -12.34
C TYR A 137 10.95 3.89 -13.54
N GLU A 138 10.54 4.55 -14.63
CA GLU A 138 11.37 4.73 -15.82
C GLU A 138 12.64 5.54 -15.54
N MET A 139 12.57 6.58 -14.69
CA MET A 139 13.76 7.31 -14.24
C MET A 139 14.71 6.45 -13.41
N LEU A 140 14.19 5.59 -12.51
CA LEU A 140 15.00 4.68 -11.71
C LEU A 140 15.70 3.64 -12.58
N LYS A 141 14.97 3.03 -13.53
CA LYS A 141 15.51 2.07 -14.50
C LYS A 141 16.64 2.69 -15.34
N GLU A 142 16.46 3.93 -15.81
CA GLU A 142 17.51 4.66 -16.54
C GLU A 142 18.71 5.02 -15.65
N HIS A 143 18.47 5.42 -14.39
CA HIS A 143 19.53 5.69 -13.43
C HIS A 143 20.38 4.44 -13.16
N GLU A 144 19.75 3.31 -12.85
CA GLU A 144 20.43 2.02 -12.63
C GLU A 144 21.22 1.59 -13.87
N ARG A 145 20.65 1.79 -15.07
CA ARG A 145 21.37 1.55 -16.33
C ARG A 145 22.63 2.40 -16.42
N ARG A 146 22.55 3.70 -16.12
CA ARG A 146 23.70 4.62 -16.17
C ARG A 146 24.78 4.22 -15.15
N GLU A 147 24.40 3.91 -13.92
CA GLU A 147 25.34 3.47 -12.88
C GLU A 147 26.01 2.14 -13.25
N TYR A 148 25.24 1.19 -13.77
CA TYR A 148 25.77 -0.09 -14.25
C TYR A 148 26.81 0.11 -15.36
N LEU A 149 26.50 0.92 -16.37
CA LEU A 149 27.43 1.19 -17.48
C LEU A 149 28.68 1.97 -17.03
N LYS A 150 28.58 2.85 -16.02
CA LYS A 150 29.74 3.54 -15.44
C LYS A 150 30.73 2.57 -14.79
N GLY A 151 30.23 1.49 -14.17
CA GLY A 151 31.07 0.46 -13.53
C GLY A 151 31.79 -0.50 -14.50
N LEU A 152 31.46 -0.48 -15.79
CA LEU A 152 32.02 -1.38 -16.80
C LEU A 152 33.24 -0.78 -17.53
N ASP A 153 34.15 -1.67 -17.96
CA ASP A 153 35.23 -1.37 -18.91
C ASP A 153 34.66 -0.99 -20.28
N GLN A 154 35.42 -0.23 -21.08
CA GLN A 154 34.95 0.29 -22.37
C GLN A 154 34.39 -0.79 -23.32
N GLU A 155 35.11 -1.89 -23.51
CA GLU A 155 34.67 -2.99 -24.41
C GLU A 155 33.37 -3.64 -23.93
N LYS A 156 33.23 -3.84 -22.61
CA LYS A 156 32.02 -4.41 -22.02
C LYS A 156 30.85 -3.44 -22.12
N ARG A 157 31.09 -2.15 -21.90
CA ARG A 157 30.09 -1.09 -22.03
C ARG A 157 29.49 -1.06 -23.43
N GLU A 158 30.33 -1.04 -24.47
CA GLU A 158 29.88 -1.04 -25.87
C GLU A 158 29.06 -2.30 -26.21
N LYS A 159 29.50 -3.46 -25.72
CA LYS A 159 28.77 -4.73 -25.92
C LYS A 159 27.39 -4.70 -25.26
N GLU A 160 27.30 -4.17 -24.05
CA GLU A 160 26.04 -4.12 -23.31
C GLU A 160 25.09 -3.07 -23.89
N GLU A 161 25.59 -1.89 -24.27
CA GLU A 161 24.79 -0.88 -24.97
C GLU A 161 24.19 -1.45 -26.26
N LYS A 162 24.98 -2.21 -27.02
CA LYS A 162 24.48 -2.88 -28.22
C LYS A 162 23.42 -3.93 -27.91
N ARG A 163 23.62 -4.75 -26.87
CA ARG A 163 22.60 -5.73 -26.42
C ARG A 163 21.30 -5.03 -26.03
N MET A 164 21.38 -3.93 -25.28
CA MET A 164 20.20 -3.17 -24.85
C MET A 164 19.45 -2.56 -26.04
N GLU A 165 20.16 -2.05 -27.04
CA GLU A 165 19.55 -1.57 -28.29
C GLU A 165 18.89 -2.71 -29.06
N GLU A 166 19.54 -3.88 -29.15
CA GLU A 166 18.97 -5.07 -29.78
C GLU A 166 17.69 -5.54 -29.08
N LEU A 167 17.60 -5.45 -27.75
CA LEU A 167 16.39 -5.76 -26.98
C LEU A 167 15.27 -4.75 -27.25
N LYS A 168 15.57 -3.45 -27.28
CA LYS A 168 14.59 -2.41 -27.66
C LYS A 168 14.05 -2.62 -29.07
N ASP A 169 14.94 -2.90 -30.03
CA ASP A 169 14.56 -3.20 -31.41
C ASP A 169 13.76 -4.50 -31.54
N LYS A 170 13.92 -5.44 -30.60
CA LYS A 170 13.13 -6.67 -30.54
C LYS A 170 11.72 -6.37 -30.01
N HIS A 171 11.62 -5.61 -28.92
CA HIS A 171 10.34 -5.21 -28.33
C HIS A 171 9.47 -4.40 -29.31
N ARG A 172 10.08 -3.42 -30.02
CA ARG A 172 9.41 -2.62 -31.07
C ARG A 172 8.84 -3.43 -32.23
N LYS A 173 9.29 -4.68 -32.40
CA LYS A 173 8.80 -5.57 -33.46
C LYS A 173 7.67 -6.42 -32.93
N HIS A 174 6.53 -5.78 -32.72
CA HIS A 174 5.29 -6.44 -32.36
C HIS A 174 4.28 -6.44 -33.53
N PRO A 175 3.29 -7.34 -33.53
CA PRO A 175 2.11 -7.21 -34.39
C PRO A 175 1.39 -5.88 -34.16
N LYS A 176 0.62 -5.45 -35.15
CA LYS A 176 -0.14 -4.20 -35.07
C LYS A 176 -1.16 -4.24 -33.93
N VAL A 177 -1.22 -3.14 -33.20
CA VAL A 177 -2.15 -2.95 -32.08
C VAL A 177 -3.30 -2.07 -32.55
N ASN A 178 -4.52 -2.56 -32.38
CA ASN A 178 -5.71 -1.79 -32.74
C ASN A 178 -5.93 -0.68 -31.70
N ALA A 179 -6.51 0.45 -32.12
CA ALA A 179 -6.91 1.48 -31.18
C ALA A 179 -7.97 0.94 -30.19
N PRO A 180 -7.83 1.24 -28.88
CA PRO A 180 -8.76 0.76 -27.87
C PRO A 180 -10.15 1.36 -28.08
N GLY A 181 -11.19 0.53 -28.00
CA GLY A 181 -12.57 0.90 -28.30
C GLY A 181 -12.91 0.98 -29.79
N SER A 182 -11.98 0.66 -30.69
CA SER A 182 -12.26 0.59 -32.14
C SER A 182 -13.00 -0.69 -32.53
N VAL A 183 -13.72 -0.65 -33.66
CA VAL A 183 -14.42 -1.82 -34.19
C VAL A 183 -13.48 -3.00 -34.47
N ALA A 184 -12.22 -2.72 -34.82
CA ALA A 184 -11.23 -3.76 -35.07
C ALA A 184 -10.88 -4.51 -33.78
N GLN A 185 -10.55 -3.76 -32.72
CA GLN A 185 -10.26 -4.32 -31.40
C GLN A 185 -11.43 -5.12 -30.83
N LEU A 186 -12.65 -4.56 -30.87
CA LEU A 186 -13.83 -5.25 -30.33
C LEU A 186 -14.19 -6.52 -31.12
N ARG A 187 -13.99 -6.52 -32.44
CA ARG A 187 -14.21 -7.73 -33.26
C ARG A 187 -13.17 -8.81 -32.98
N GLU A 188 -11.92 -8.41 -32.73
CA GLU A 188 -10.87 -9.35 -32.37
C GLU A 188 -11.18 -10.02 -31.04
N VAL A 189 -11.61 -9.25 -30.03
CA VAL A 189 -12.07 -9.82 -28.74
C VAL A 189 -13.26 -10.76 -28.97
N TRP A 190 -14.24 -10.36 -29.79
CA TRP A 190 -15.40 -11.18 -30.13
C TRP A 190 -15.05 -12.52 -30.81
N GLU A 191 -14.04 -12.52 -31.67
CA GLU A 191 -13.59 -13.73 -32.36
C GLU A 191 -12.69 -14.59 -31.47
N GLU A 192 -11.65 -14.00 -30.89
CA GLU A 192 -10.58 -14.74 -30.20
C GLU A 192 -10.89 -15.08 -28.74
N THR A 193 -11.55 -14.16 -28.02
CA THR A 193 -11.89 -14.35 -26.60
C THR A 193 -13.25 -15.02 -26.46
N ASP A 194 -14.25 -14.54 -27.20
CA ASP A 194 -15.62 -15.06 -27.08
C ASP A 194 -15.88 -16.28 -27.98
N GLY A 195 -15.04 -16.53 -28.99
CA GLY A 195 -15.20 -17.64 -29.93
C GLY A 195 -16.41 -17.50 -30.85
N LEU A 196 -16.85 -16.28 -31.12
CA LEU A 196 -18.03 -15.98 -31.92
C LEU A 196 -17.66 -15.58 -33.36
N ASP A 197 -18.59 -15.74 -34.30
CA ASP A 197 -18.34 -15.42 -35.71
C ASP A 197 -18.14 -13.90 -35.90
N PRO A 198 -17.01 -13.45 -36.48
CA PRO A 198 -16.72 -12.02 -36.68
C PRO A 198 -17.72 -11.33 -37.61
N THR A 199 -18.40 -12.07 -38.49
CA THR A 199 -19.43 -11.51 -39.40
C THR A 199 -20.74 -11.20 -38.70
N GLU A 200 -20.99 -11.81 -37.53
CA GLU A 200 -22.18 -11.60 -36.71
C GLU A 200 -21.97 -10.54 -35.61
N PHE A 201 -20.84 -9.83 -35.63
CA PHE A 201 -20.49 -8.83 -34.62
C PHE A 201 -21.64 -7.84 -34.40
N ASN A 202 -22.12 -7.79 -33.15
CA ASN A 202 -23.18 -6.89 -32.73
C ASN A 202 -22.75 -6.14 -31.47
N PRO A 203 -22.60 -4.79 -31.51
CA PRO A 203 -22.13 -4.01 -30.36
C PRO A 203 -22.98 -4.20 -29.10
N LYS A 204 -24.30 -4.33 -29.24
CA LYS A 204 -25.20 -4.51 -28.10
C LYS A 204 -25.03 -5.87 -27.44
N THR A 205 -24.80 -6.92 -28.23
CA THR A 205 -24.52 -8.26 -27.69
C THR A 205 -23.12 -8.28 -27.06
N PHE A 206 -22.14 -7.67 -27.72
CA PHE A 206 -20.77 -7.54 -27.21
C PHE A 206 -20.75 -6.88 -25.82
N PHE A 207 -21.45 -5.75 -25.66
CA PHE A 207 -21.57 -5.04 -24.38
C PHE A 207 -22.09 -5.97 -23.28
N LYS A 208 -23.21 -6.65 -23.54
CA LYS A 208 -23.84 -7.55 -22.55
C LYS A 208 -23.02 -8.78 -22.20
N LEU A 209 -22.13 -9.18 -23.09
CA LEU A 209 -21.24 -10.33 -22.86
C LEU A 209 -20.09 -9.95 -21.93
N HIS A 210 -19.66 -8.69 -21.97
CA HIS A 210 -18.54 -8.16 -21.19
C HIS A 210 -18.94 -7.37 -19.94
N ASP A 211 -20.24 -7.08 -19.79
CA ASP A 211 -20.86 -6.75 -18.51
C ASP A 211 -20.88 -8.02 -17.65
N ALA A 212 -19.74 -8.31 -17.03
CA ALA A 212 -19.45 -9.57 -16.37
C ALA A 212 -20.27 -9.73 -15.08
N ASN A 213 -20.55 -8.60 -14.42
CA ASN A 213 -21.31 -8.57 -13.18
C ASN A 213 -22.84 -8.42 -13.43
N GLY A 214 -23.26 -8.02 -14.63
CA GLY A 214 -24.66 -7.89 -15.06
C GLY A 214 -25.38 -6.65 -14.55
N ASP A 215 -24.67 -5.59 -14.17
CA ASP A 215 -25.23 -4.36 -13.61
C ASP A 215 -25.67 -3.34 -14.68
N GLY A 216 -25.38 -3.61 -15.95
CA GLY A 216 -25.79 -2.81 -17.11
C GLY A 216 -24.85 -1.66 -17.45
N VAL A 217 -23.69 -1.57 -16.80
CA VAL A 217 -22.59 -0.66 -17.14
C VAL A 217 -21.31 -1.48 -17.37
N LEU A 218 -20.30 -0.87 -18.00
CA LEU A 218 -18.94 -1.41 -18.02
C LEU A 218 -18.06 -0.55 -17.13
N ASP A 219 -17.48 -1.16 -16.10
CA ASP A 219 -16.51 -0.48 -15.25
C ASP A 219 -15.09 -0.51 -15.82
N GLU A 220 -14.14 0.10 -15.10
CA GLU A 220 -12.74 0.16 -15.54
C GLU A 220 -12.11 -1.22 -15.71
N GLN A 221 -12.43 -2.18 -14.84
CA GLN A 221 -11.83 -3.51 -14.89
C GLN A 221 -12.38 -4.30 -16.07
N GLU A 222 -13.67 -4.17 -16.32
CA GLU A 222 -14.34 -4.78 -17.47
C GLU A 222 -13.80 -4.21 -18.79
N LEU A 223 -13.58 -2.89 -18.87
CA LEU A 223 -12.94 -2.27 -20.03
C LEU A 223 -11.49 -2.71 -20.19
N GLU A 224 -10.71 -2.71 -19.11
CA GLU A 224 -9.31 -3.13 -19.11
C GLU A 224 -9.13 -4.57 -19.58
N ALA A 225 -10.07 -5.46 -19.24
CA ALA A 225 -10.06 -6.84 -19.71
C ALA A 225 -10.16 -6.95 -21.24
N LEU A 226 -10.83 -6.01 -21.90
CA LEU A 226 -10.93 -5.97 -23.37
C LEU A 226 -9.58 -5.70 -24.04
N PHE A 227 -8.64 -5.08 -23.34
CA PHE A 227 -7.33 -4.71 -23.89
C PHE A 227 -6.31 -5.85 -23.80
N ALA A 228 -6.61 -6.91 -23.05
CA ALA A 228 -5.66 -8.01 -22.83
C ALA A 228 -5.10 -8.57 -24.14
N LYS A 229 -5.95 -8.77 -25.16
CA LYS A 229 -5.53 -9.28 -26.48
C LYS A 229 -4.62 -8.32 -27.25
N GLU A 230 -4.88 -7.03 -27.14
CA GLU A 230 -4.03 -6.01 -27.76
C GLU A 230 -2.67 -5.91 -27.06
N LEU A 231 -2.63 -6.00 -25.73
CA LEU A 231 -1.41 -5.95 -24.93
C LEU A 231 -0.55 -7.21 -25.10
N GLU A 232 -1.17 -8.40 -25.21
CA GLU A 232 -0.50 -9.69 -25.47
C GLU A 232 0.31 -9.70 -26.79
N LYS A 233 0.00 -8.81 -27.73
CA LYS A 233 0.79 -8.65 -28.97
C LYS A 233 2.14 -8.01 -28.71
N VAL A 234 2.22 -7.12 -27.72
CA VAL A 234 3.38 -6.28 -27.45
C VAL A 234 4.21 -6.82 -26.29
N TYR A 235 3.56 -7.38 -25.28
CA TYR A 235 4.19 -7.76 -24.02
C TYR A 235 3.95 -9.25 -23.71
N ASP A 236 5.02 -10.04 -23.59
CA ASP A 236 5.02 -11.40 -23.07
C ASP A 236 5.88 -11.47 -21.79
N PRO A 237 5.33 -11.85 -20.62
CA PRO A 237 6.08 -12.01 -19.38
C PRO A 237 7.29 -12.98 -19.44
N LYS A 238 7.38 -13.81 -20.50
CA LYS A 238 8.50 -14.75 -20.72
C LYS A 238 9.67 -14.12 -21.47
N ASN A 239 9.47 -12.98 -22.10
CA ASN A 239 10.51 -12.26 -22.84
C ASN A 239 11.25 -11.31 -21.90
N GLU A 240 12.58 -11.21 -22.04
CA GLU A 240 13.38 -10.33 -21.17
C GLU A 240 13.28 -8.85 -21.55
N GLU A 241 12.94 -8.58 -22.81
CA GLU A 241 12.76 -7.23 -23.34
C GLU A 241 11.38 -6.61 -23.01
N ASP A 242 10.42 -7.43 -22.58
CA ASP A 242 9.04 -6.98 -22.35
C ASP A 242 8.84 -6.63 -20.88
N ASP A 243 8.58 -5.35 -20.61
CA ASP A 243 8.40 -4.85 -19.26
C ASP A 243 6.93 -4.87 -18.85
N MET A 244 6.60 -5.66 -17.82
CA MET A 244 5.23 -5.78 -17.33
C MET A 244 4.70 -4.49 -16.69
N MET A 245 5.59 -3.63 -16.16
CA MET A 245 5.18 -2.31 -15.67
C MET A 245 4.79 -1.39 -16.82
N GLU A 246 5.51 -1.45 -17.94
CA GLU A 246 5.12 -0.74 -19.18
C GLU A 246 3.78 -1.27 -19.71
N MET A 247 3.54 -2.60 -19.66
CA MET A 247 2.25 -3.17 -20.04
C MET A 247 1.08 -2.64 -19.19
N GLU A 248 1.27 -2.52 -17.86
CA GLU A 248 0.25 -1.96 -16.97
C GLU A 248 -0.02 -0.48 -17.27
N GLU A 249 1.02 0.31 -17.50
CA GLU A 249 0.87 1.72 -17.91
C GLU A 249 0.15 1.84 -19.26
N GLU A 250 0.49 0.98 -20.23
CA GLU A 250 -0.17 0.95 -21.54
C GLU A 250 -1.67 0.64 -21.41
N ARG A 251 -2.01 -0.30 -20.52
CA ARG A 251 -3.41 -0.61 -20.19
C ARG A 251 -4.16 0.61 -19.66
N LEU A 252 -3.54 1.38 -18.75
CA LEU A 252 -4.13 2.60 -18.20
C LEU A 252 -4.33 3.66 -19.31
N ARG A 253 -3.33 3.87 -20.19
CA ARG A 253 -3.45 4.77 -21.34
C ARG A 253 -4.60 4.37 -22.28
N MET A 254 -4.76 3.07 -22.53
CA MET A 254 -5.86 2.55 -23.35
C MET A 254 -7.22 2.81 -22.68
N ARG A 255 -7.34 2.55 -21.38
CA ARG A 255 -8.56 2.83 -20.61
C ARG A 255 -8.92 4.31 -20.62
N GLU A 256 -7.97 5.19 -20.32
CA GLU A 256 -8.19 6.64 -20.35
C GLU A 256 -8.63 7.14 -21.71
N HIS A 257 -8.04 6.59 -22.78
CA HIS A 257 -8.46 6.88 -24.14
C HIS A 257 -9.93 6.52 -24.36
N VAL A 258 -10.35 5.33 -23.93
CA VAL A 258 -11.75 4.88 -24.08
C VAL A 258 -12.67 5.73 -23.22
N MET A 259 -12.39 5.93 -21.94
CA MET A 259 -13.21 6.73 -21.03
C MET A 259 -13.41 8.14 -21.57
N LYS A 260 -12.33 8.83 -21.97
CA LYS A 260 -12.41 10.19 -22.53
C LYS A 260 -13.29 10.29 -23.78
N ASN A 261 -13.38 9.22 -24.57
CA ASN A 261 -14.13 9.21 -25.83
C ASN A 261 -15.55 8.63 -25.68
N VAL A 262 -15.83 7.81 -24.68
CA VAL A 262 -17.08 7.05 -24.56
C VAL A 262 -17.91 7.51 -23.37
N ASP A 263 -17.31 7.72 -22.20
CA ASP A 263 -17.98 8.19 -20.98
C ASP A 263 -18.32 9.68 -21.13
N ILE A 264 -19.61 9.98 -21.31
CA ILE A 264 -20.10 11.34 -21.60
C ILE A 264 -20.35 12.09 -20.30
N ASN A 265 -20.85 11.40 -19.28
CA ASN A 265 -21.24 11.99 -18.01
C ASN A 265 -20.08 12.07 -17.00
N GLN A 266 -18.94 11.44 -17.31
CA GLN A 266 -17.71 11.40 -16.51
C GLN A 266 -17.89 10.73 -15.15
N ASP A 267 -18.74 9.70 -15.08
CA ASP A 267 -18.96 8.90 -13.87
C ASP A 267 -18.03 7.69 -13.76
N ARG A 268 -17.09 7.54 -14.71
CA ARG A 268 -16.11 6.42 -14.80
C ARG A 268 -16.78 5.06 -15.05
N LEU A 269 -18.01 5.07 -15.54
CA LEU A 269 -18.74 3.90 -15.98
C LEU A 269 -19.22 4.13 -17.41
N VAL A 270 -19.23 3.07 -18.22
CA VAL A 270 -19.74 3.16 -19.58
C VAL A 270 -21.10 2.48 -19.65
N SER A 271 -22.16 3.28 -19.76
CA SER A 271 -23.50 2.73 -19.98
C SER A 271 -23.66 2.16 -21.39
N LEU A 272 -24.63 1.26 -21.56
CA LEU A 272 -24.98 0.74 -22.89
C LEU A 272 -25.31 1.87 -23.89
N GLU A 273 -25.95 2.94 -23.43
CA GLU A 273 -26.31 4.06 -24.31
C GLU A 273 -25.07 4.83 -24.78
N GLU A 274 -24.13 5.10 -23.89
CA GLU A 274 -22.85 5.75 -24.21
C GLU A 274 -22.01 4.88 -25.15
N PHE A 275 -21.91 3.59 -24.85
CA PHE A 275 -21.24 2.62 -25.70
C PHE A 275 -21.83 2.59 -27.12
N LEU A 276 -23.16 2.49 -27.26
CA LEU A 276 -23.78 2.47 -28.59
C LEU A 276 -23.58 3.80 -29.33
N LYS A 277 -23.70 4.94 -28.64
CA LYS A 277 -23.38 6.25 -29.23
C LYS A 277 -21.93 6.36 -29.69
N SER A 278 -20.98 5.72 -29.01
CA SER A 278 -19.59 5.75 -29.43
C SER A 278 -19.37 4.98 -30.74
N THR A 279 -20.17 3.94 -31.00
CA THR A 279 -20.08 3.17 -32.26
C THR A 279 -20.49 3.97 -33.50
N ASP A 280 -21.29 5.02 -33.33
CA ASP A 280 -21.68 5.93 -34.41
C ASP A 280 -20.58 6.95 -34.74
N LYS A 281 -19.55 7.08 -33.89
CA LYS A 281 -18.47 8.05 -34.08
C LYS A 281 -17.50 7.59 -35.18
N LYS A 282 -16.80 8.53 -35.79
CA LYS A 282 -15.83 8.22 -36.87
C LYS A 282 -14.62 7.45 -36.31
N GLU A 283 -14.26 7.76 -35.09
CA GLU A 283 -13.18 7.17 -34.32
C GLU A 283 -13.38 5.66 -34.15
N PHE A 284 -14.62 5.20 -34.01
CA PHE A 284 -14.96 3.77 -33.91
C PHE A 284 -14.53 2.96 -35.14
N ASN A 285 -14.70 3.54 -36.33
CA ASN A 285 -14.34 2.91 -37.60
C ASN A 285 -12.95 3.35 -38.09
N ASN A 286 -12.19 4.07 -37.26
CA ASN A 286 -10.89 4.58 -37.65
C ASN A 286 -9.87 3.43 -37.66
N PRO A 287 -9.19 3.17 -38.79
CA PRO A 287 -8.13 2.16 -38.85
C PRO A 287 -6.81 2.66 -38.26
N LYS A 288 -6.78 3.79 -37.54
CA LYS A 288 -5.54 4.29 -36.92
C LYS A 288 -5.09 3.29 -35.86
N GLU A 289 -3.87 2.81 -36.01
CA GLU A 289 -3.18 1.94 -35.05
C GLU A 289 -2.92 2.69 -33.73
N TRP A 290 -2.81 1.91 -32.66
CA TRP A 290 -2.44 2.44 -31.35
C TRP A 290 -0.93 2.71 -31.29
N ASP A 291 -0.56 3.91 -30.87
CA ASP A 291 0.84 4.32 -30.69
C ASP A 291 1.30 3.83 -29.29
N THR A 292 2.19 2.84 -29.24
CA THR A 292 2.62 2.22 -27.97
C THR A 292 3.50 3.18 -27.16
N LEU A 293 3.79 2.82 -25.91
CA LEU A 293 4.65 3.60 -25.03
C LEU A 293 6.02 3.88 -25.68
N ASP A 294 6.56 2.90 -26.39
CA ASP A 294 7.83 3.03 -27.11
C ASP A 294 7.82 4.08 -28.22
N ASP A 295 6.69 4.28 -28.88
CA ASP A 295 6.48 5.32 -29.91
C ASP A 295 6.31 6.72 -29.30
N THR A 296 5.89 6.79 -28.03
CA THR A 296 5.60 8.05 -27.32
C THR A 296 6.71 8.49 -26.36
N LYS A 297 7.79 7.71 -26.24
CA LYS A 297 9.00 8.08 -25.48
C LYS A 297 9.62 9.40 -26.02
N PRO A 298 10.15 10.27 -25.15
CA PRO A 298 10.48 10.02 -23.74
C PRO A 298 9.38 10.39 -22.74
N VAL A 299 9.24 9.58 -21.69
CA VAL A 299 8.28 9.76 -20.58
C VAL A 299 8.74 10.86 -19.58
N PHE A 300 10.05 11.13 -19.53
CA PHE A 300 10.67 12.13 -18.67
C PHE A 300 11.76 12.90 -19.42
N THR A 301 12.11 14.06 -18.88
CA THR A 301 13.19 14.92 -19.39
C THR A 301 14.50 14.66 -18.66
N GLU A 302 15.64 14.95 -19.30
CA GLU A 302 16.96 14.85 -18.66
C GLU A 302 17.06 15.71 -17.38
N ALA A 303 16.39 16.86 -17.35
CA ALA A 303 16.36 17.73 -16.17
C ALA A 303 15.58 17.11 -15.00
N GLU A 304 14.51 16.35 -15.29
CA GLU A 304 13.78 15.58 -14.28
C GLU A 304 14.62 14.42 -13.75
N LEU A 305 15.29 13.69 -14.64
CA LEU A 305 16.19 12.61 -14.25
C LEU A 305 17.32 13.13 -13.33
N GLN A 306 17.97 14.23 -13.66
CA GLN A 306 19.02 14.81 -12.80
C GLN A 306 18.50 15.22 -11.42
N ARG A 307 17.29 15.76 -11.32
CA ARG A 307 16.67 16.08 -10.04
C ARG A 307 16.37 14.81 -9.24
N PHE A 308 15.87 13.78 -9.92
CA PHE A 308 15.58 12.49 -9.32
C PHE A 308 16.86 11.80 -8.80
N GLU A 309 17.95 11.79 -9.58
CA GLU A 309 19.25 11.27 -9.16
C GLU A 309 19.81 12.02 -7.94
N ALA A 310 19.65 13.34 -7.88
CA ALA A 310 20.05 14.15 -6.72
C ALA A 310 19.21 13.83 -5.46
N GLU A 311 17.91 13.59 -5.64
CA GLU A 311 17.03 13.13 -4.56
C GLU A 311 17.42 11.73 -4.06
N LEU A 312 17.71 10.79 -4.97
CA LEU A 312 18.19 9.45 -4.62
C LEU A 312 19.49 9.51 -3.81
N HIS A 313 20.47 10.27 -4.28
CA HIS A 313 21.75 10.42 -3.58
C HIS A 313 21.57 11.00 -2.17
N THR A 314 20.68 12.00 -2.03
CA THR A 314 20.37 12.59 -0.71
C THR A 314 19.74 11.55 0.22
N LYS A 315 18.78 10.75 -0.28
CA LYS A 315 18.16 9.66 0.49
C LYS A 315 19.15 8.57 0.87
N GLU A 316 20.06 8.18 -0.04
CA GLU A 316 21.11 7.21 0.23
C GLU A 316 22.04 7.67 1.35
N GLU A 317 22.46 8.94 1.35
CA GLU A 317 23.27 9.51 2.43
C GLU A 317 22.53 9.49 3.78
N GLU A 318 21.25 9.87 3.78
CA GLU A 318 20.41 9.86 4.99
C GLU A 318 20.26 8.43 5.55
N LEU A 319 19.98 7.46 4.67
CA LEU A 319 19.92 6.05 5.03
C LEU A 319 21.27 5.53 5.54
N GLY A 320 22.38 5.95 4.94
CA GLY A 320 23.73 5.64 5.40
C GLY A 320 23.98 6.12 6.84
N ARG A 321 23.67 7.39 7.13
CA ARG A 321 23.79 7.97 8.48
C ARG A 321 22.88 7.28 9.50
N ARG A 322 21.66 6.93 9.09
CA ARG A 322 20.71 6.19 9.94
C ARG A 322 21.21 4.77 10.22
N ALA A 323 21.75 4.08 9.21
CA ALA A 323 22.31 2.75 9.37
C ALA A 323 23.55 2.74 10.29
N GLU A 324 24.41 3.76 10.20
CA GLU A 324 25.52 3.94 11.15
C GLU A 324 25.04 4.16 12.58
N SER A 325 24.04 5.02 12.77
CA SER A 325 23.44 5.29 14.07
C SER A 325 22.84 4.02 14.70
N LEU A 326 22.11 3.23 13.91
CA LEU A 326 21.55 1.94 14.33
C LEU A 326 22.64 0.89 14.66
N ARG A 327 23.74 0.87 13.92
CA ARG A 327 24.90 0.01 14.24
C ARG A 327 25.49 0.37 15.61
N GLN A 328 25.68 1.67 15.87
CA GLN A 328 26.18 2.14 17.16
C GLN A 328 25.23 1.78 18.31
N GLU A 329 23.92 1.96 18.12
CA GLU A 329 22.92 1.57 19.12
C GLU A 329 22.93 0.06 19.38
N GLN A 330 23.03 -0.76 18.33
CA GLN A 330 23.13 -2.21 18.45
C GLN A 330 24.36 -2.61 19.27
N ASP A 331 25.51 -1.98 19.05
CA ASP A 331 26.73 -2.29 19.80
C ASP A 331 26.64 -1.85 21.27
N LEU A 332 26.03 -0.69 21.55
CA LEU A 332 25.73 -0.27 22.93
C LEU A 332 24.79 -1.26 23.64
N LEU A 333 23.76 -1.76 22.96
CA LEU A 333 22.85 -2.76 23.52
C LEU A 333 23.55 -4.10 23.77
N LYS A 334 24.45 -4.54 22.89
CA LYS A 334 25.28 -5.74 23.11
C LYS A 334 26.16 -5.59 24.34
N GLU A 335 26.84 -4.47 24.50
CA GLU A 335 27.68 -4.20 25.69
C GLU A 335 26.85 -4.18 26.97
N ARG A 336 25.67 -3.53 26.94
CA ARG A 336 24.72 -3.55 28.07
C ARG A 336 24.23 -4.98 28.38
N GLY A 337 23.98 -5.79 27.36
CA GLY A 337 23.62 -7.20 27.50
C GLY A 337 24.70 -8.03 28.19
N LYS A 338 25.96 -7.86 27.79
CA LYS A 338 27.11 -8.51 28.45
C LYS A 338 27.23 -8.10 29.92
N ALA A 339 27.05 -6.81 30.22
CA ALA A 339 27.11 -6.31 31.59
C ALA A 339 26.00 -6.92 32.48
N LEU A 340 24.77 -7.00 31.96
CA LEU A 340 23.65 -7.64 32.66
C LEU A 340 23.88 -9.14 32.88
N GLU A 341 24.47 -9.84 31.91
CA GLU A 341 24.79 -11.26 32.07
C GLU A 341 25.89 -11.49 33.12
N ALA A 342 26.92 -10.64 33.15
CA ALA A 342 27.96 -10.65 34.18
C ALA A 342 27.35 -10.42 35.57
N GLN A 343 26.50 -9.40 35.72
CA GLN A 343 25.78 -9.12 36.96
C GLN A 343 24.90 -10.30 37.41
N ARG A 344 24.23 -10.97 36.46
CA ARG A 344 23.43 -12.17 36.74
C ARG A 344 24.29 -13.31 37.27
N ARG A 345 25.48 -13.54 36.70
CA ARG A 345 26.42 -14.59 37.13
C ARG A 345 26.96 -14.29 38.53
N GLU A 346 27.34 -13.04 38.81
CA GLU A 346 27.77 -12.62 40.14
C GLU A 346 26.67 -12.85 41.19
N TYR A 347 25.43 -12.46 40.88
CA TYR A 347 24.29 -12.69 41.77
C TYR A 347 24.07 -14.19 42.04
N GLN A 348 24.14 -15.03 41.01
CA GLN A 348 24.02 -16.48 41.15
C GLN A 348 25.13 -17.06 42.04
N GLN A 349 26.38 -16.62 41.87
CA GLN A 349 27.49 -17.05 42.73
C GLN A 349 27.29 -16.63 44.19
N ALA A 350 26.87 -15.37 44.43
CA ALA A 350 26.61 -14.87 45.78
C ALA A 350 25.48 -15.64 46.48
N VAL A 351 24.40 -15.98 45.76
CA VAL A 351 23.30 -16.82 46.28
C VAL A 351 23.80 -18.22 46.65
N LEU A 352 24.66 -18.81 45.82
CA LEU A 352 25.23 -20.14 46.06
C LEU A 352 26.16 -20.15 47.29
N GLU A 353 27.00 -19.13 47.43
CA GLU A 353 27.88 -18.95 48.60
C GLU A 353 27.07 -18.74 49.89
N MET A 354 26.03 -17.91 49.83
CA MET A 354 25.10 -17.71 50.95
C MET A 354 24.40 -19.01 51.36
N SER A 355 24.01 -19.85 50.41
CA SER A 355 23.43 -21.18 50.69
C SER A 355 24.42 -22.11 51.38
N GLN A 356 25.66 -22.19 50.88
CA GLN A 356 26.71 -23.01 51.50
C GLN A 356 27.09 -22.52 52.90
N ARG A 357 27.11 -21.20 53.14
CA ARG A 357 27.33 -20.62 54.47
C ARG A 357 26.20 -20.99 55.44
N LYS A 358 24.94 -20.97 54.98
CA LYS A 358 23.79 -21.44 55.78
C LYS A 358 23.87 -22.92 56.10
N GLU A 359 24.28 -23.77 55.16
CA GLU A 359 24.47 -25.21 55.41
C GLU A 359 25.61 -25.45 56.41
N LYS A 360 26.73 -24.74 56.31
CA LYS A 360 27.82 -24.84 57.30
C LYS A 360 27.40 -24.38 58.71
N GLN A 361 26.64 -23.29 58.81
CA GLN A 361 26.07 -22.84 60.08
C GLN A 361 25.00 -23.80 60.64
N ALA A 362 24.27 -24.53 59.79
CA ALA A 362 23.35 -25.57 60.23
C ALA A 362 24.07 -26.84 60.73
N VAL A 363 25.31 -27.08 60.29
CA VAL A 363 26.15 -28.22 60.74
C VAL A 363 26.93 -27.88 62.03
N GLU A 364 27.35 -26.64 62.23
CA GLU A 364 28.03 -26.20 63.47
C GLU A 364 27.07 -25.70 64.58
N GLY A 365 25.77 -25.60 64.29
CA GLY A 365 24.72 -25.10 65.18
C GLY A 365 23.96 -26.17 65.99
N GLN A 366 24.56 -27.32 66.30
CA GLN A 366 24.06 -28.17 67.39
C GLN A 366 24.76 -27.75 68.70
N PRO A 367 24.04 -27.20 69.69
CA PRO A 367 24.67 -26.74 70.92
C PRO A 367 25.13 -27.95 71.77
N PRO A 368 26.35 -27.95 72.33
CA PRO A 368 26.74 -28.98 73.29
C PRO A 368 26.01 -28.79 74.61
N THR A 369 25.19 -29.78 74.97
CA THR A 369 24.54 -29.91 76.28
C THR A 369 25.57 -30.29 77.35
N GLY A 370 25.78 -29.42 78.34
CA GLY A 370 26.50 -29.77 79.58
C GLY A 370 25.60 -30.49 80.59
N PRO A 371 26.14 -31.30 81.52
CA PRO A 371 25.35 -32.20 82.37
C PRO A 371 24.41 -31.55 83.40
N ASN A 372 24.28 -30.22 83.47
CA ASN A 372 23.44 -29.55 84.48
C ASN A 372 22.73 -28.26 84.00
N GLY A 373 22.53 -28.06 82.70
CA GLY A 373 21.42 -27.22 82.20
C GLY A 373 21.32 -25.74 82.63
N GLU A 374 22.42 -25.01 82.86
CA GLU A 374 22.40 -23.54 83.02
C GLU A 374 23.33 -22.84 82.01
N LEU A 375 22.82 -21.80 81.35
CA LEU A 375 23.52 -20.97 80.35
C LEU A 375 24.29 -19.83 81.04
N GLN A 376 25.62 -19.78 80.85
CA GLN A 376 26.45 -18.65 81.30
C GLN A 376 26.57 -17.59 80.18
N PHE A 377 26.08 -16.38 80.45
CA PHE A 377 26.37 -15.17 79.67
C PHE A 377 27.32 -14.27 80.46
N HIS A 378 28.54 -14.00 79.95
CA HIS A 378 29.40 -12.87 80.36
C HIS A 378 30.26 -12.47 79.14
N GLN A 379 29.99 -11.32 78.50
CA GLN A 379 30.48 -9.96 78.79
C GLN A 379 31.95 -9.71 78.36
N GLU A 380 32.11 -9.03 77.21
CA GLU A 380 33.35 -8.32 76.86
C GLU A 380 32.98 -6.91 76.34
N MET A 381 32.46 -6.08 77.25
CA MET A 381 32.27 -4.63 77.10
C MET A 381 33.34 -3.93 77.95
N GLN A 382 34.61 -3.98 77.52
CA GLN A 382 35.69 -3.25 78.19
C GLN A 382 36.95 -3.17 77.32
N LYS A 383 36.91 -2.41 76.21
CA LYS A 383 38.15 -2.03 75.50
C LYS A 383 38.13 -0.78 74.64
N LEU A 384 37.12 0.10 74.76
CA LEU A 384 37.06 1.34 73.96
C LEU A 384 36.91 2.64 74.76
N GLU A 385 36.90 2.62 76.10
CA GLU A 385 36.79 3.86 76.89
C GLU A 385 38.13 4.50 77.32
N ASP A 386 39.30 3.95 76.94
CA ASP A 386 40.60 4.47 77.42
C ASP A 386 41.46 5.20 76.35
N GLN A 387 40.88 5.58 75.20
CA GLN A 387 41.57 6.41 74.18
C GLN A 387 41.06 7.85 74.06
N GLY A 388 40.05 8.26 74.84
CA GLY A 388 39.50 9.62 74.79
C GLY A 388 40.05 10.61 75.84
N LYS A 389 40.96 10.20 76.73
CA LYS A 389 41.49 11.04 77.81
C LYS A 389 43.01 10.99 77.89
N ARG A 390 43.69 11.39 76.81
CA ARG A 390 45.13 11.72 76.89
C ARG A 390 45.63 12.51 75.68
N ASP A 391 44.89 13.54 75.28
CA ASP A 391 45.48 14.73 74.64
C ASP A 391 44.78 15.96 75.22
N ARG A 392 45.60 16.76 75.90
CA ARG A 392 45.29 18.08 76.46
C ARG A 392 45.76 19.14 75.49
#